data_AF-A0A957SVV1-F1
#
_entry.id   AF-A0A957SVV1-F1
#
_cell.length_a   1.000
_cell.length_b   1.000
_cell.length_c   1.000
_cell.angle_alpha   90.00
_cell.angle_beta   90.00
_cell.angle_gamma   90.00
#
_symmetry.space_group_name_H-M   'P 1'
#
loop_
_entity.id
_entity.type
_entity.pdbx_description
1 polymer ?
#
loop_
_entity_poly.entity_id
_entity_poly.type
_entity_poly.pdbx_seq_one_letter_code
_entity_poly.pdbx_strand_id
1 'polypeptide(L)'
;MNLWNLRIPVRKSWVFLLLQIPLGLLVLGWLVAQSSAPLHAQSCPAFPNPSARFGYNVARDGGHTIDDYAVAALNGHWYLDYFTQVVPSRPAGMRYAQMIRPAFWQRATMTATVESTLANNPGTLWIVGNEPDRDKQDGLTPDEYATFYHDVYHFLKARDPASQVAIAGVVQSTPLRRRYLDMVLAAYQRDYGERLPVDVWTVHAFILPENYEWGASIPPGLDEFAAEGMQYAIENHDDLDIFQANLLAFRQWMAANGYRDTPLIVTEYGILLPDLAFPYPAVRTFMLGTFDYFLSATDESVGYPADANRLIQGWSWFSLNYPPFDPNTLFGHNGNLVEPNSGLILELGRDYSAYVAAQQVNDQLRLSVDDWQVTPSVILLGAGDEAGGTIPAPRAPLLTATTTPTITVRGTLHNNGTADGCRLTLKLWHRSADGKATLVAREQMAQLAAGASQPFAIAWQPAELSGGLHEVLLEVGADNAALGLAAATADREQKILVLTEEAAYFGFLPLIQSTSAVAATR
;
A
#
# COMPACT_ATOMS: atom_id res chain seq x y z
N MET A 1 22.95 63.30 55.27
CA MET A 1 21.73 64.14 55.34
C MET A 1 20.77 63.66 54.27
N ASN A 2 19.44 63.67 54.38
CA ASN A 2 18.47 63.51 55.48
C ASN A 2 17.11 63.80 54.83
N LEU A 3 16.04 63.05 55.18
CA LEU A 3 14.62 63.30 54.84
C LEU A 3 14.25 63.12 53.34
N TRP A 4 13.21 62.39 52.91
CA TRP A 4 11.82 62.05 53.35
C TRP A 4 10.71 62.95 52.79
N ASN A 5 9.56 62.31 52.45
CA ASN A 5 8.24 62.89 52.05
C ASN A 5 8.17 63.51 50.63
N LEU A 6 7.06 63.56 49.87
CA LEU A 6 5.66 63.04 49.93
C LEU A 6 5.11 63.10 48.45
N ARG A 7 4.05 62.44 47.93
CA ARG A 7 3.09 61.38 48.34
C ARG A 7 2.49 60.70 47.07
N ILE A 8 1.76 59.59 47.23
CA ILE A 8 0.96 58.93 46.16
C ILE A 8 -0.47 59.50 46.08
N PRO A 9 -1.10 59.53 44.89
CA PRO A 9 -2.52 59.19 44.76
C PRO A 9 -2.76 58.03 43.75
N VAL A 10 -3.55 57.03 44.16
CA VAL A 10 -3.92 55.85 43.35
C VAL A 10 -5.20 56.13 42.54
N ARG A 11 -5.27 55.67 41.27
CA ARG A 11 -6.57 55.34 40.63
C ARG A 11 -6.49 54.40 39.42
N LYS A 12 -7.34 53.37 39.45
CA LYS A 12 -7.87 52.55 38.32
C LYS A 12 -6.87 51.69 37.51
N SER A 13 -6.76 50.42 37.90
CA SER A 13 -6.24 49.33 37.05
C SER A 13 -7.10 48.06 37.21
N TRP A 14 -8.29 48.04 36.63
CA TRP A 14 -9.26 46.92 36.70
C TRP A 14 -9.84 46.50 35.33
N VAL A 15 -9.19 46.90 34.23
CA VAL A 15 -9.68 46.62 32.85
C VAL A 15 -8.82 45.57 32.13
N PHE A 16 -7.56 45.37 32.54
CA PHE A 16 -6.61 44.51 31.81
C PHE A 16 -6.72 43.00 32.05
N LEU A 17 -7.45 42.54 33.07
CA LEU A 17 -7.51 41.11 33.40
C LEU A 17 -8.48 40.28 32.52
N LEU A 18 -9.48 40.92 31.90
CA LEU A 18 -10.53 40.21 31.15
C LEU A 18 -10.16 39.87 29.69
N LEU A 19 -9.06 40.43 29.17
CA LEU A 19 -8.60 40.18 27.80
C LEU A 19 -7.50 39.11 27.67
N GLN A 20 -6.91 38.64 28.78
CA GLN A 20 -5.86 37.62 28.72
C GLN A 20 -6.39 36.18 28.80
N ILE A 21 -7.57 35.96 29.39
CA ILE A 21 -8.20 34.63 29.47
C ILE A 21 -8.57 34.08 28.07
N PRO A 22 -9.20 34.86 27.16
CA PRO A 22 -9.50 34.37 25.81
C PRO A 22 -8.24 34.08 25.00
N LEU A 23 -7.21 34.93 25.12
CA LEU A 23 -5.97 34.81 24.35
C LEU A 23 -5.15 33.59 24.81
N GLY A 24 -5.06 33.34 26.12
CA GLY A 24 -4.42 32.14 26.66
C GLY A 24 -5.08 30.84 26.21
N LEU A 25 -6.42 30.81 26.18
CA LEU A 25 -7.18 29.65 25.69
C LEU A 25 -7.06 29.45 24.18
N LEU A 26 -6.99 30.52 23.39
CA LEU A 26 -6.72 30.44 21.95
C LEU A 26 -5.31 29.90 21.66
N VAL A 27 -4.29 30.36 22.39
CA VAL A 27 -2.91 29.87 22.23
C VAL A 27 -2.76 28.42 22.69
N LEU A 28 -3.40 28.02 23.79
CA LEU A 28 -3.44 26.60 24.20
C LEU A 28 -4.18 25.74 23.17
N GLY A 29 -5.31 26.23 22.64
CA GLY A 29 -6.06 25.54 21.58
C GLY A 29 -5.22 25.35 20.30
N TRP A 30 -4.41 26.35 19.93
CA TRP A 30 -3.52 26.27 18.76
C TRP A 30 -2.34 25.31 18.99
N LEU A 31 -1.75 25.32 20.18
CA LEU A 31 -0.69 24.36 20.56
C LEU A 31 -1.21 22.92 20.64
N VAL A 32 -2.41 22.70 21.20
CA VAL A 32 -3.04 21.37 21.23
C VAL A 32 -3.37 20.91 19.81
N ALA A 33 -3.94 21.78 18.97
CA ALA A 33 -4.23 21.47 17.56
C ALA A 33 -2.97 21.15 16.73
N GLN A 34 -1.81 21.72 17.06
CA GLN A 34 -0.53 21.35 16.45
C GLN A 34 0.10 20.09 17.05
N SER A 35 -0.17 19.77 18.32
CA SER A 35 0.23 18.49 18.93
C SER A 35 -0.58 17.30 18.40
N SER A 36 -1.81 17.55 17.94
CA SER A 36 -2.59 16.62 17.14
C SER A 36 -2.37 16.84 15.64
N ALA A 37 -1.11 16.74 15.19
CA ALA A 37 -0.91 16.06 13.92
C ALA A 37 -1.64 14.71 14.02
N PRO A 38 -2.40 14.26 13.00
CA PRO A 38 -2.87 12.90 13.03
C PRO A 38 -1.64 12.01 13.17
N LEU A 39 -1.70 11.04 14.08
CA LEU A 39 -0.98 9.78 13.91
C LEU A 39 -1.42 9.30 12.54
N HIS A 40 -0.62 9.61 11.52
CA HIS A 40 -0.90 9.19 10.16
C HIS A 40 -0.99 7.68 10.26
N ALA A 41 -2.12 7.11 9.82
CA ALA A 41 -2.24 5.67 9.65
C ALA A 41 -1.21 5.32 8.58
N GLN A 42 0.01 5.00 9.03
CA GLN A 42 1.18 4.98 8.19
C GLN A 42 0.89 3.92 7.13
N SER A 43 0.71 4.37 5.89
CA SER A 43 0.35 3.47 4.81
C SER A 43 1.58 2.62 4.57
N CYS A 44 1.47 1.31 4.86
CA CYS A 44 2.59 0.40 4.75
C CYS A 44 3.39 0.68 3.49
N PRO A 45 4.72 0.86 3.60
CA PRO A 45 5.55 1.23 2.46
C PRO A 45 5.30 0.21 1.34
N ALA A 46 5.09 0.73 0.12
CA ALA A 46 4.65 -0.08 -1.02
C ALA A 46 5.53 -1.33 -1.25
N PHE A 47 6.77 -1.28 -0.79
CA PHE A 47 7.72 -2.38 -0.71
C PHE A 47 8.53 -2.23 0.61
N PRO A 48 8.34 -3.08 1.64
CA PRO A 48 8.90 -2.84 2.97
C PRO A 48 10.39 -3.21 3.09
N ASN A 49 10.84 -4.27 2.41
CA ASN A 49 12.24 -4.68 2.37
C ASN A 49 12.91 -4.27 1.04
N PRO A 50 14.25 -4.17 0.98
CA PRO A 50 14.99 -3.82 -0.24
C PRO A 50 14.68 -4.71 -1.45
N SER A 51 14.70 -6.04 -1.28
CA SER A 51 14.44 -7.02 -2.36
C SER A 51 13.04 -6.89 -2.99
N ALA A 52 12.00 -6.56 -2.21
CA ALA A 52 10.63 -6.44 -2.70
C ALA A 52 10.44 -5.36 -3.78
N ARG A 53 11.36 -4.40 -3.86
CA ARG A 53 11.30 -3.21 -4.74
C ARG A 53 11.54 -3.52 -6.21
N PHE A 54 12.17 -4.66 -6.49
CA PHE A 54 12.64 -5.07 -7.81
C PHE A 54 11.56 -5.81 -8.61
N GLY A 55 11.31 -5.33 -9.82
CA GLY A 55 10.49 -6.01 -10.82
C GLY A 55 11.04 -5.88 -12.24
N TYR A 56 10.29 -6.40 -13.20
CA TYR A 56 10.59 -6.30 -14.64
C TYR A 56 9.33 -6.25 -15.49
N ASN A 57 9.46 -5.61 -16.65
CA ASN A 57 8.42 -5.51 -17.65
C ASN A 57 8.39 -6.80 -18.48
N VAL A 58 7.23 -7.45 -18.59
CA VAL A 58 7.04 -8.65 -19.41
C VAL A 58 6.42 -8.24 -20.74
N ALA A 59 7.17 -8.45 -21.81
CA ALA A 59 6.69 -8.22 -23.17
C ALA A 59 5.71 -9.34 -23.57
N ARG A 60 4.55 -8.96 -24.12
CA ARG A 60 3.66 -9.92 -24.81
C ARG A 60 3.92 -9.95 -26.32
N ASP A 61 4.73 -9.05 -26.82
CA ASP A 61 5.33 -9.06 -28.16
C ASP A 61 6.08 -10.38 -28.39
N GLY A 62 5.72 -11.10 -29.45
CA GLY A 62 6.17 -12.49 -29.69
C GLY A 62 5.18 -13.57 -29.21
N GLY A 63 4.17 -13.21 -28.40
CA GLY A 63 3.10 -14.10 -27.96
C GLY A 63 3.37 -14.84 -26.64
N HIS A 64 4.43 -14.47 -25.92
CA HIS A 64 4.83 -15.05 -24.64
C HIS A 64 4.16 -14.39 -23.43
N THR A 65 4.24 -15.05 -22.28
CA THR A 65 3.73 -14.64 -20.97
C THR A 65 4.78 -14.89 -19.89
N ILE A 66 4.50 -14.50 -18.64
CA ILE A 66 5.45 -14.76 -17.54
C ILE A 66 5.62 -16.27 -17.22
N ASP A 67 4.60 -17.09 -17.51
CA ASP A 67 4.60 -18.53 -17.20
C ASP A 67 5.46 -19.36 -18.17
N ASP A 68 5.85 -18.79 -19.31
CA ASP A 68 6.77 -19.40 -20.28
C ASP A 68 8.24 -19.40 -19.78
N TYR A 69 8.52 -18.73 -18.66
CA TYR A 69 9.87 -18.45 -18.18
C TYR A 69 10.11 -18.91 -16.74
N ALA A 70 11.35 -19.33 -16.44
CA ALA A 70 11.77 -19.79 -15.11
C ALA A 70 12.01 -18.64 -14.10
N VAL A 71 11.09 -17.66 -14.05
CA VAL A 71 11.28 -16.36 -13.39
C VAL A 71 11.58 -16.42 -11.90
N ALA A 72 11.22 -17.51 -11.22
CA ALA A 72 11.60 -17.74 -9.82
C ALA A 72 13.13 -17.67 -9.59
N ALA A 73 13.94 -17.99 -10.60
CA ALA A 73 15.40 -17.89 -10.54
C ALA A 73 15.94 -16.45 -10.75
N LEU A 74 15.09 -15.46 -11.06
CA LEU A 74 15.47 -14.05 -11.17
C LEU A 74 15.32 -13.27 -9.85
N ASN A 75 14.70 -13.85 -8.82
CA ASN A 75 14.41 -13.22 -7.52
C ASN A 75 13.57 -11.92 -7.59
N GLY A 76 12.97 -11.58 -8.74
CA GLY A 76 12.07 -10.43 -8.86
C GLY A 76 10.78 -10.62 -8.05
N HIS A 77 10.28 -9.56 -7.44
CA HIS A 77 9.13 -9.61 -6.52
C HIS A 77 7.82 -9.10 -7.14
N TRP A 78 7.88 -8.34 -8.23
CA TRP A 78 6.70 -7.85 -8.94
C TRP A 78 6.93 -7.73 -10.45
N TYR A 79 5.84 -7.69 -11.23
CA TYR A 79 5.89 -7.46 -12.67
C TYR A 79 4.66 -6.69 -13.16
N LEU A 80 4.76 -6.20 -14.40
CA LEU A 80 3.65 -5.72 -15.21
C LEU A 80 3.82 -6.22 -16.65
N ASP A 81 2.73 -6.34 -17.40
CA ASP A 81 2.75 -6.72 -18.82
C ASP A 81 1.87 -5.83 -19.72
N TYR A 82 1.53 -4.63 -19.23
CA TYR A 82 0.72 -3.60 -19.89
C TYR A 82 -0.79 -3.89 -20.05
N PHE A 83 -1.31 -4.96 -19.45
CA PHE A 83 -2.74 -5.31 -19.51
C PHE A 83 -3.49 -5.24 -18.16
N THR A 84 -4.82 -5.20 -18.25
CA THR A 84 -5.74 -5.58 -17.16
C THR A 84 -5.96 -7.09 -17.22
N GLN A 85 -5.81 -7.78 -16.08
CA GLN A 85 -5.96 -9.23 -15.99
C GLN A 85 -6.81 -9.63 -14.78
N VAL A 86 -7.91 -10.35 -15.02
CA VAL A 86 -8.84 -10.79 -13.96
C VAL A 86 -8.17 -11.74 -12.97
N VAL A 87 -7.38 -12.69 -13.48
CA VAL A 87 -6.59 -13.64 -12.68
C VAL A 87 -5.17 -13.65 -13.27
N PRO A 88 -4.30 -12.71 -12.86
CA PRO A 88 -2.91 -12.68 -13.33
C PRO A 88 -2.13 -13.82 -12.67
N SER A 89 -1.21 -14.41 -13.42
CA SER A 89 -0.28 -15.41 -12.90
C SER A 89 0.64 -14.80 -11.85
N ARG A 90 1.02 -15.59 -10.83
CA ARG A 90 1.88 -15.14 -9.72
C ARG A 90 2.98 -16.16 -9.43
N PRO A 91 3.85 -16.48 -10.41
CA PRO A 91 4.98 -17.37 -10.18
C PRO A 91 5.84 -16.85 -9.02
N ALA A 92 6.38 -17.75 -8.21
CA ALA A 92 7.10 -17.43 -6.96
C ALA A 92 6.36 -16.51 -5.95
N GLY A 93 5.05 -16.30 -6.10
CA GLY A 93 4.27 -15.37 -5.27
C GLY A 93 4.39 -13.90 -5.68
N MET A 94 4.92 -13.60 -6.87
CA MET A 94 5.09 -12.24 -7.38
C MET A 94 3.80 -11.42 -7.35
N ARG A 95 3.92 -10.12 -7.08
CA ARG A 95 2.83 -9.15 -7.31
C ARG A 95 2.68 -8.85 -8.79
N TYR A 96 1.44 -8.62 -9.21
CA TYR A 96 1.12 -8.07 -10.52
C TYR A 96 0.61 -6.64 -10.38
N ALA A 97 1.18 -5.70 -11.13
CA ALA A 97 0.62 -4.37 -11.29
C ALA A 97 -0.35 -4.37 -12.47
N GLN A 98 -1.62 -4.06 -12.21
CA GLN A 98 -2.64 -3.95 -13.25
C GLN A 98 -2.41 -2.67 -14.06
N MET A 99 -2.73 -2.70 -15.36
CA MET A 99 -2.73 -1.50 -16.19
C MET A 99 -4.04 -1.35 -16.96
N ILE A 100 -4.64 -0.16 -16.89
CA ILE A 100 -5.79 0.23 -17.72
C ILE A 100 -5.27 1.25 -18.74
N ARG A 101 -5.29 0.88 -20.03
CA ARG A 101 -4.96 1.80 -21.15
C ARG A 101 -6.24 2.38 -21.79
N PRO A 102 -6.22 3.60 -22.37
CA PRO A 102 -7.40 4.24 -22.96
C PRO A 102 -8.13 3.38 -24.01
N ALA A 103 -7.38 2.73 -24.90
CA ALA A 103 -7.91 1.82 -25.92
C ALA A 103 -8.49 0.49 -25.37
N PHE A 104 -8.31 0.22 -24.07
CA PHE A 104 -9.05 -0.80 -23.33
C PHE A 104 -10.27 -0.19 -22.60
N TRP A 105 -10.11 0.98 -21.99
CA TRP A 105 -11.18 1.73 -21.31
C TRP A 105 -12.40 1.98 -22.20
N GLN A 106 -12.18 2.36 -23.46
CA GLN A 106 -13.25 2.67 -24.43
C GLN A 106 -14.05 1.44 -24.92
N ARG A 107 -13.78 0.22 -24.45
CA ARG A 107 -14.46 -1.02 -24.92
C ARG A 107 -15.76 -1.27 -24.16
N ALA A 108 -16.84 -1.61 -24.86
CA ALA A 108 -18.17 -1.82 -24.26
C ALA A 108 -18.24 -2.89 -23.14
N THR A 109 -17.33 -3.86 -23.10
CA THR A 109 -17.25 -4.93 -22.08
C THR A 109 -16.22 -4.66 -20.97
N MET A 110 -15.58 -3.48 -21.00
CA MET A 110 -14.48 -3.13 -20.11
C MET A 110 -14.91 -3.12 -18.64
N THR A 111 -16.03 -2.48 -18.31
CA THR A 111 -16.43 -2.22 -16.90
C THR A 111 -16.60 -3.51 -16.12
N ALA A 112 -17.30 -4.50 -16.67
CA ALA A 112 -17.45 -5.84 -16.11
C ALA A 112 -16.09 -6.58 -15.97
N THR A 113 -15.12 -6.29 -16.85
CA THR A 113 -13.78 -6.90 -16.79
C THR A 113 -12.98 -6.34 -15.61
N VAL A 114 -13.00 -5.03 -15.37
CA VAL A 114 -12.34 -4.43 -14.19
C VAL A 114 -13.11 -4.72 -12.90
N GLU A 115 -14.44 -4.75 -12.91
CA GLU A 115 -15.23 -5.20 -11.75
C GLU A 115 -14.87 -6.63 -11.32
N SER A 116 -14.77 -7.55 -12.28
CA SER A 116 -14.29 -8.91 -12.02
C SER A 116 -12.82 -8.92 -11.55
N THR A 117 -11.97 -8.07 -12.11
CA THR A 117 -10.56 -7.97 -11.71
C THR A 117 -10.39 -7.44 -10.29
N LEU A 118 -11.15 -6.42 -9.89
CA LEU A 118 -11.18 -5.87 -8.52
C LEU A 118 -11.68 -6.93 -7.52
N ALA A 119 -12.74 -7.66 -7.86
CA ALA A 119 -13.26 -8.73 -7.01
C ALA A 119 -12.25 -9.88 -6.78
N ASN A 120 -11.34 -10.13 -7.73
CA ASN A 120 -10.29 -11.14 -7.62
C ASN A 120 -8.94 -10.59 -7.09
N ASN A 121 -8.72 -9.27 -7.14
CA ASN A 121 -7.45 -8.62 -6.77
C ASN A 121 -7.68 -7.35 -5.91
N PRO A 122 -8.39 -7.43 -4.77
CA PRO A 122 -8.66 -6.27 -3.93
C PRO A 122 -7.37 -5.67 -3.36
N GLY A 123 -7.29 -4.35 -3.29
CA GLY A 123 -6.13 -3.62 -2.80
C GLY A 123 -4.90 -3.63 -3.73
N THR A 124 -5.06 -4.01 -5.01
CA THR A 124 -3.93 -4.09 -5.96
C THR A 124 -3.51 -2.70 -6.47
N LEU A 125 -2.31 -2.64 -7.08
CA LEU A 125 -1.83 -1.47 -7.82
C LEU A 125 -2.45 -1.44 -9.22
N TRP A 126 -2.95 -0.28 -9.63
CA TRP A 126 -3.55 0.03 -10.92
C TRP A 126 -2.86 1.23 -11.56
N ILE A 127 -2.12 1.02 -12.65
CA ILE A 127 -1.50 2.09 -13.44
C ILE A 127 -2.49 2.54 -14.53
N VAL A 128 -2.83 3.82 -14.55
CA VAL A 128 -3.87 4.39 -15.42
C VAL A 128 -3.22 5.01 -16.66
N GLY A 129 -2.84 4.16 -17.60
CA GLY A 129 -2.20 4.50 -18.88
C GLY A 129 -0.71 4.18 -18.95
N ASN A 130 -0.12 4.36 -20.13
CA ASN A 130 1.28 4.12 -20.44
C ASN A 130 1.79 5.11 -21.49
N GLU A 131 2.69 6.01 -21.11
CA GLU A 131 3.23 7.08 -21.97
C GLU A 131 2.11 7.84 -22.74
N PRO A 132 1.13 8.45 -22.03
CA PRO A 132 0.09 9.26 -22.67
C PRO A 132 0.69 10.50 -23.35
N ASP A 133 1.84 10.96 -22.85
CA ASP A 133 2.71 11.99 -23.40
C ASP A 133 3.44 11.57 -24.70
N ARG A 134 3.14 10.40 -25.29
CA ARG A 134 3.83 9.89 -26.49
C ARG A 134 2.84 9.41 -27.55
N ASP A 135 2.94 10.02 -28.73
CA ASP A 135 2.16 9.73 -29.95
C ASP A 135 2.13 8.24 -30.35
N LYS A 136 3.20 7.50 -30.05
CA LYS A 136 3.39 6.07 -30.39
C LYS A 136 2.97 5.11 -29.28
N GLN A 137 2.34 5.60 -28.20
CA GLN A 137 1.83 4.78 -27.10
C GLN A 137 0.35 5.07 -26.81
N ASP A 138 0.01 5.67 -25.66
CA ASP A 138 -1.39 6.03 -25.36
C ASP A 138 -1.81 7.36 -26.02
N GLY A 139 -0.85 8.25 -26.33
CA GLY A 139 -1.03 9.33 -27.31
C GLY A 139 -2.17 10.32 -27.02
N LEU A 140 -2.28 10.80 -25.78
CA LEU A 140 -3.34 11.71 -25.33
C LEU A 140 -2.81 13.12 -25.05
N THR A 141 -3.58 14.15 -25.40
CA THR A 141 -3.32 15.52 -24.93
C THR A 141 -3.52 15.62 -23.40
N PRO A 142 -2.99 16.66 -22.72
CA PRO A 142 -3.16 16.82 -21.28
C PRO A 142 -4.61 16.81 -20.79
N ASP A 143 -5.51 17.42 -21.55
CA ASP A 143 -6.95 17.49 -21.27
C ASP A 143 -7.64 16.11 -21.43
N GLU A 144 -7.30 15.38 -22.49
CA GLU A 144 -7.80 14.01 -22.71
C GLU A 144 -7.28 13.04 -21.63
N TYR A 145 -6.02 13.18 -21.22
CA TYR A 145 -5.44 12.36 -20.17
C TYR A 145 -6.02 12.69 -18.79
N ALA A 146 -6.23 13.97 -18.46
CA ALA A 146 -6.92 14.37 -17.24
C ALA A 146 -8.34 13.79 -17.16
N THR A 147 -9.06 13.81 -18.29
CA THR A 147 -10.41 13.22 -18.41
C THR A 147 -10.40 11.71 -18.20
N PHE A 148 -9.53 11.01 -18.95
CA PHE A 148 -9.37 9.56 -18.84
C PHE A 148 -8.96 9.11 -17.43
N TYR A 149 -8.03 9.83 -16.80
CA TYR A 149 -7.57 9.54 -15.44
C TYR A 149 -8.70 9.69 -14.41
N HIS A 150 -9.51 10.76 -14.50
CA HIS A 150 -10.65 10.99 -13.61
C HIS A 150 -11.65 9.84 -13.64
N ASP A 151 -12.11 9.47 -14.84
CA ASP A 151 -13.10 8.41 -15.05
C ASP A 151 -12.63 7.07 -14.45
N VAL A 152 -11.38 6.69 -14.69
CA VAL A 152 -10.79 5.45 -14.17
C VAL A 152 -10.61 5.51 -12.66
N TYR A 153 -10.02 6.60 -12.13
CA TYR A 153 -9.75 6.76 -10.70
C TYR A 153 -11.02 6.62 -9.87
N HIS A 154 -12.08 7.37 -10.23
CA HIS A 154 -13.34 7.33 -9.49
C HIS A 154 -14.11 6.02 -9.70
N PHE A 155 -14.02 5.39 -10.89
CA PHE A 155 -14.60 4.06 -11.11
C PHE A 155 -13.98 2.99 -10.20
N LEU A 156 -12.65 3.00 -10.06
CA LEU A 156 -11.89 2.08 -9.20
C LEU A 156 -12.21 2.33 -7.73
N LYS A 157 -12.02 3.56 -7.24
CA LYS A 157 -12.21 3.92 -5.82
C LYS A 157 -13.65 3.74 -5.32
N ALA A 158 -14.66 3.91 -6.18
CA ALA A 158 -16.06 3.65 -5.84
C ALA A 158 -16.40 2.16 -5.63
N ARG A 159 -15.52 1.24 -6.07
CA ARG A 159 -15.71 -0.22 -6.00
C ARG A 159 -14.75 -0.88 -5.01
N ASP A 160 -13.51 -0.43 -4.99
CA ASP A 160 -12.49 -0.84 -4.03
C ASP A 160 -11.70 0.38 -3.54
N PRO A 161 -12.10 0.98 -2.40
CA PRO A 161 -11.37 2.09 -1.80
C PRO A 161 -9.92 1.74 -1.41
N ALA A 162 -9.57 0.45 -1.27
CA ALA A 162 -8.23 0.01 -0.90
C ALA A 162 -7.29 -0.17 -2.11
N SER A 163 -7.80 -0.20 -3.35
CA SER A 163 -6.96 -0.24 -4.56
C SER A 163 -6.06 0.99 -4.64
N GLN A 164 -4.78 0.77 -4.97
CA GLN A 164 -3.80 1.83 -5.16
C GLN A 164 -3.86 2.29 -6.61
N VAL A 165 -4.29 3.52 -6.86
CA VAL A 165 -4.40 4.09 -8.22
C VAL A 165 -3.17 4.95 -8.49
N ALA A 166 -2.45 4.58 -9.55
CA ALA A 166 -1.28 5.24 -10.07
C ALA A 166 -1.62 6.02 -11.35
N ILE A 167 -1.09 7.23 -11.45
CA ILE A 167 -0.97 7.94 -12.72
C ILE A 167 0.00 7.20 -13.65
N ALA A 168 -0.16 7.34 -14.96
CA ALA A 168 0.73 6.76 -15.97
C ALA A 168 2.16 7.31 -15.85
N GLY A 169 3.14 6.49 -16.21
CA GLY A 169 4.49 6.95 -16.43
C GLY A 169 4.55 7.79 -17.70
N VAL A 170 5.07 9.02 -17.58
CA VAL A 170 5.63 9.76 -18.73
C VAL A 170 6.96 9.12 -19.13
N VAL A 171 7.30 9.11 -20.43
CA VAL A 171 8.44 8.34 -20.99
C VAL A 171 9.80 8.66 -20.33
N GLN A 172 9.96 9.88 -19.83
CA GLN A 172 11.14 10.35 -19.08
C GLN A 172 10.82 11.62 -18.28
N SER A 173 11.66 12.00 -17.32
CA SER A 173 11.51 13.26 -16.59
C SER A 173 12.41 14.39 -17.11
N THR A 174 12.11 14.88 -18.30
CA THR A 174 12.68 16.12 -18.84
C THR A 174 11.77 17.33 -18.56
N PRO A 175 12.22 18.59 -18.79
CA PRO A 175 11.37 19.76 -18.62
C PRO A 175 10.07 19.69 -19.44
N LEU A 176 10.12 19.22 -20.68
CA LEU A 176 8.96 19.12 -21.58
C LEU A 176 7.92 18.11 -21.05
N ARG A 177 8.33 16.98 -20.46
CA ARG A 177 7.39 16.01 -19.86
C ARG A 177 6.81 16.49 -18.53
N ARG A 178 7.56 17.28 -17.75
CA ARG A 178 7.00 17.96 -16.57
C ARG A 178 5.99 19.05 -16.97
N ARG A 179 6.22 19.79 -18.06
CA ARG A 179 5.23 20.71 -18.65
C ARG A 179 3.94 19.99 -19.06
N TYR A 180 4.03 18.82 -19.70
CA TYR A 180 2.85 17.99 -20.01
C TYR A 180 2.05 17.69 -18.73
N LEU A 181 2.72 17.28 -17.65
CA LEU A 181 2.08 17.00 -16.37
C LEU A 181 1.53 18.25 -15.67
N ASP A 182 2.20 19.40 -15.74
CA ASP A 182 1.65 20.68 -15.25
C ASP A 182 0.35 21.04 -15.98
N MET A 183 0.27 20.76 -17.29
CA MET A 183 -0.95 20.95 -18.08
C MET A 183 -2.04 19.94 -17.72
N VAL A 184 -1.70 18.67 -17.41
CA VAL A 184 -2.66 17.66 -16.89
C VAL A 184 -3.23 18.10 -15.54
N LEU A 185 -2.38 18.57 -14.62
CA LEU A 185 -2.81 19.07 -13.31
C LEU A 185 -3.71 20.31 -13.46
N ALA A 186 -3.38 21.22 -14.38
CA ALA A 186 -4.19 22.40 -14.68
C ALA A 186 -5.55 22.04 -15.29
N ALA A 187 -5.61 21.10 -16.24
CA ALA A 187 -6.85 20.62 -16.83
C ALA A 187 -7.75 19.93 -15.78
N TYR A 188 -7.18 19.03 -14.97
CA TYR A 188 -7.93 18.35 -13.91
C TYR A 188 -8.51 19.35 -12.89
N GLN A 189 -7.71 20.32 -12.44
CA GLN A 189 -8.16 21.36 -11.50
C GLN A 189 -9.19 22.33 -12.13
N ARG A 190 -9.14 22.57 -13.44
CA ARG A 190 -10.11 23.37 -14.19
C ARG A 190 -11.47 22.67 -14.29
N ASP A 191 -11.47 21.38 -14.62
CA ASP A 191 -12.70 20.66 -15.00
C ASP A 191 -13.40 20.00 -13.81
N TYR A 192 -12.64 19.53 -12.80
CA TYR A 192 -13.17 18.83 -11.63
C TYR A 192 -13.13 19.65 -10.34
N GLY A 193 -12.47 20.82 -10.35
CA GLY A 193 -12.45 21.74 -9.21
C GLY A 193 -11.58 21.30 -8.02
N GLU A 194 -10.95 20.12 -8.08
CA GLU A 194 -10.05 19.57 -7.06
C GLU A 194 -8.63 19.32 -7.63
N ARG A 195 -7.65 19.12 -6.74
CA ARG A 195 -6.32 18.64 -7.14
C ARG A 195 -6.40 17.17 -7.54
N LEU A 196 -5.77 16.78 -8.65
CA LEU A 196 -5.68 15.40 -9.14
C LEU A 196 -5.33 14.42 -8.00
N PRO A 197 -6.23 13.49 -7.63
CA PRO A 197 -6.03 12.55 -6.54
C PRO A 197 -5.25 11.32 -7.03
N VAL A 198 -4.26 10.88 -6.27
CA VAL A 198 -3.32 9.83 -6.69
C VAL A 198 -2.71 9.16 -5.46
N ASP A 199 -2.70 7.82 -5.42
CA ASP A 199 -2.09 7.05 -4.32
C ASP A 199 -0.59 6.82 -4.54
N VAL A 200 -0.17 6.75 -5.82
CA VAL A 200 1.20 6.41 -6.24
C VAL A 200 1.56 7.21 -7.51
N TRP A 201 2.67 7.95 -7.51
CA TRP A 201 3.21 8.49 -8.75
C TRP A 201 4.03 7.42 -9.49
N THR A 202 3.94 7.41 -10.81
CA THR A 202 4.84 6.61 -11.64
C THR A 202 5.51 7.46 -12.72
N VAL A 203 6.64 6.98 -13.21
CA VAL A 203 7.44 7.64 -14.24
C VAL A 203 8.22 6.56 -14.99
N HIS A 204 8.49 6.75 -16.28
CA HIS A 204 9.51 5.97 -16.97
C HIS A 204 10.83 6.75 -16.92
N ALA A 205 11.97 6.04 -17.02
CA ALA A 205 13.29 6.65 -16.82
C ALA A 205 14.26 6.32 -17.96
N PHE A 206 13.78 6.37 -19.20
CA PHE A 206 14.67 6.38 -20.36
C PHE A 206 15.37 7.74 -20.54
N ILE A 207 16.39 7.76 -21.40
CA ILE A 207 17.12 8.97 -21.82
C ILE A 207 17.05 9.01 -23.34
N LEU A 208 15.93 9.51 -23.88
CA LEU A 208 15.63 9.55 -25.32
C LEU A 208 15.50 11.00 -25.81
N PRO A 209 15.98 11.33 -27.02
CA PRO A 209 15.76 12.66 -27.57
C PRO A 209 14.27 12.94 -27.81
N GLU A 210 13.89 14.20 -27.65
CA GLU A 210 12.52 14.70 -27.80
C GLU A 210 12.43 15.52 -29.08
N ASN A 211 12.23 14.85 -30.21
CA ASN A 211 12.06 15.46 -31.52
C ASN A 211 11.19 14.58 -32.43
N TYR A 212 10.76 15.12 -33.58
CA TYR A 212 9.90 14.40 -34.52
C TYR A 212 10.63 13.31 -35.35
N GLU A 213 11.94 13.13 -35.19
CA GLU A 213 12.74 12.16 -35.96
C GLU A 213 12.82 10.81 -35.23
N TRP A 214 13.22 10.78 -33.96
CA TRP A 214 13.35 9.55 -33.17
C TRP A 214 13.23 9.77 -31.65
N GLY A 215 13.30 8.68 -30.87
CA GLY A 215 13.26 8.72 -29.42
C GLY A 215 11.85 8.85 -28.81
N ALA A 216 11.68 9.85 -27.96
CA ALA A 216 10.50 10.09 -27.13
C ALA A 216 9.39 10.90 -27.82
N SER A 217 9.66 11.48 -29.00
CA SER A 217 8.81 12.45 -29.71
C SER A 217 8.55 13.77 -28.95
N ILE A 218 7.58 14.57 -29.40
CA ILE A 218 7.05 15.75 -28.69
C ILE A 218 5.65 15.37 -28.16
N PRO A 219 5.27 15.73 -26.92
CA PRO A 219 3.99 15.31 -26.38
C PRO A 219 2.78 15.83 -27.17
N PRO A 220 1.71 15.03 -27.32
CA PRO A 220 0.49 15.46 -27.98
C PRO A 220 -0.05 16.77 -27.37
N GLY A 221 -0.28 17.77 -28.23
CA GLY A 221 -0.76 19.10 -27.81
C GLY A 221 0.32 20.07 -27.30
N LEU A 222 1.61 19.68 -27.32
CA LEU A 222 2.74 20.52 -26.88
C LEU A 222 3.65 20.96 -28.04
N ASP A 223 3.16 20.98 -29.28
CA ASP A 223 3.93 21.39 -30.46
C ASP A 223 4.50 22.83 -30.36
N GLU A 224 3.79 23.74 -29.68
CA GLU A 224 4.31 25.11 -29.43
C GLU A 224 5.51 25.15 -28.45
N PHE A 225 5.71 24.08 -27.66
CA PHE A 225 6.82 23.90 -26.73
C PHE A 225 7.91 22.96 -27.26
N ALA A 226 7.86 22.54 -28.53
CA ALA A 226 8.83 21.60 -29.11
C ALA A 226 10.31 22.05 -28.97
N ALA A 227 10.56 23.35 -28.85
CA ALA A 227 11.88 23.93 -28.60
C ALA A 227 12.46 23.64 -27.19
N GLU A 228 11.65 23.10 -26.27
CA GLU A 228 12.07 22.66 -24.92
C GLU A 228 12.48 21.18 -24.87
N GLY A 229 12.33 20.44 -25.98
CA GLY A 229 12.67 19.02 -26.05
C GLY A 229 14.17 18.75 -25.91
N MET A 230 14.54 17.86 -24.99
CA MET A 230 15.95 17.50 -24.78
C MET A 230 16.50 16.72 -25.97
N GLN A 231 17.66 17.14 -26.50
CA GLN A 231 18.32 16.48 -27.63
C GLN A 231 19.48 15.60 -27.14
N TYR A 232 19.15 14.47 -26.51
CA TYR A 232 20.14 13.49 -26.06
C TYR A 232 20.78 12.77 -27.26
N ALA A 233 22.10 12.59 -27.20
CA ALA A 233 22.87 11.82 -28.17
C ALA A 233 22.80 10.32 -27.86
N ILE A 234 23.34 9.48 -28.75
CA ILE A 234 23.36 8.01 -28.57
C ILE A 234 24.08 7.68 -27.26
N GLU A 235 25.27 8.25 -27.07
CA GLU A 235 26.15 8.11 -25.90
C GLU A 235 25.58 8.60 -24.56
N ASN A 236 24.38 9.22 -24.54
CA ASN A 236 23.71 9.58 -23.28
C ASN A 236 22.78 8.48 -22.74
N HIS A 237 22.51 7.41 -23.50
CA HIS A 237 21.45 6.45 -23.15
C HIS A 237 21.78 5.56 -21.93
N ASP A 238 23.04 5.51 -21.47
CA ASP A 238 23.47 4.88 -20.21
C ASP A 238 24.07 5.87 -19.19
N ASP A 239 23.84 7.18 -19.38
CA ASP A 239 24.38 8.24 -18.53
C ASP A 239 23.66 8.28 -17.17
N LEU A 240 24.34 7.77 -16.14
CA LEU A 240 23.81 7.72 -14.77
C LEU A 240 23.65 9.10 -14.13
N ASP A 241 24.39 10.13 -14.53
CA ASP A 241 24.23 11.49 -13.96
C ASP A 241 22.96 12.14 -14.52
N ILE A 242 22.69 11.97 -15.82
CA ILE A 242 21.43 12.39 -16.46
C ILE A 242 20.24 11.62 -15.86
N PHE A 243 20.36 10.31 -15.67
CA PHE A 243 19.33 9.46 -15.06
C PHE A 243 18.94 9.96 -13.65
N GLN A 244 19.95 10.18 -12.80
CA GLN A 244 19.76 10.64 -11.43
C GLN A 244 19.16 12.06 -11.38
N ALA A 245 19.68 12.98 -12.20
CA ALA A 245 19.20 14.36 -12.27
C ALA A 245 17.73 14.46 -12.70
N ASN A 246 17.31 13.68 -13.71
CA ASN A 246 15.92 13.65 -14.17
C ASN A 246 14.97 13.15 -13.06
N LEU A 247 15.34 12.10 -12.34
CA LEU A 247 14.51 11.55 -11.24
C LEU A 247 14.46 12.48 -10.01
N LEU A 248 15.56 13.14 -9.66
CA LEU A 248 15.58 14.15 -8.61
C LEU A 248 14.71 15.37 -9.00
N ALA A 249 14.76 15.80 -10.26
CA ALA A 249 13.91 16.86 -10.78
C ALA A 249 12.42 16.47 -10.81
N PHE A 250 12.07 15.20 -11.06
CA PHE A 250 10.70 14.71 -10.88
C PHE A 250 10.24 14.82 -9.42
N ARG A 251 11.10 14.48 -8.45
CA ARG A 251 10.79 14.62 -7.02
C ARG A 251 10.65 16.06 -6.56
N GLN A 252 11.49 16.96 -7.06
CA GLN A 252 11.34 18.41 -6.85
C GLN A 252 10.01 18.93 -7.39
N TRP A 253 9.61 18.47 -8.58
CA TRP A 253 8.33 18.81 -9.20
C TRP A 253 7.11 18.22 -8.46
N MET A 254 7.20 16.96 -8.02
CA MET A 254 6.19 16.35 -7.14
C MET A 254 6.03 17.15 -5.85
N ALA A 255 7.13 17.51 -5.19
CA ALA A 255 7.10 18.29 -3.96
C ALA A 255 6.51 19.70 -4.16
N ALA A 256 6.87 20.38 -5.25
CA ALA A 256 6.30 21.68 -5.61
C ALA A 256 4.78 21.63 -5.85
N ASN A 257 4.27 20.53 -6.41
CA ASN A 257 2.83 20.28 -6.60
C ASN A 257 2.15 19.59 -5.38
N GLY A 258 2.85 19.48 -4.24
CA GLY A 258 2.31 18.95 -2.99
C GLY A 258 2.17 17.42 -2.91
N TYR A 259 2.87 16.69 -3.79
CA TYR A 259 2.91 15.21 -3.85
C TYR A 259 4.21 14.62 -3.24
N ARG A 260 4.94 15.41 -2.43
CA ARG A 260 6.11 14.94 -1.67
C ARG A 260 5.81 13.67 -0.87
N ASP A 261 4.66 13.68 -0.20
CA ASP A 261 4.20 12.62 0.69
C ASP A 261 3.40 11.53 -0.08
N THR A 262 3.71 11.35 -1.37
CA THR A 262 3.21 10.28 -2.23
C THR A 262 4.42 9.43 -2.70
N PRO A 263 4.32 8.08 -2.72
CA PRO A 263 5.41 7.23 -3.22
C PRO A 263 5.60 7.38 -4.75
N LEU A 264 6.82 7.11 -5.22
CA LEU A 264 7.21 7.15 -6.64
C LEU A 264 7.77 5.79 -7.07
N ILE A 265 7.25 5.23 -8.17
CA ILE A 265 7.71 3.98 -8.76
C ILE A 265 8.21 4.24 -10.19
N VAL A 266 9.38 3.70 -10.56
CA VAL A 266 9.85 3.72 -11.96
C VAL A 266 9.27 2.50 -12.67
N THR A 267 8.18 2.66 -13.42
CA THR A 267 7.43 1.52 -14.00
C THR A 267 8.06 0.95 -15.27
N GLU A 268 9.00 1.66 -15.88
CA GLU A 268 9.79 1.17 -17.01
C GLU A 268 11.08 1.99 -17.13
N TYR A 269 12.22 1.30 -17.27
CA TYR A 269 13.48 1.92 -17.69
C TYR A 269 14.49 0.85 -18.13
N GLY A 270 15.48 1.25 -18.92
CA GLY A 270 16.53 0.37 -19.42
C GLY A 270 17.27 1.03 -20.58
N ILE A 271 18.00 0.25 -21.37
CA ILE A 271 18.65 0.72 -22.59
C ILE A 271 17.99 0.06 -23.79
N LEU A 272 17.25 0.85 -24.57
CA LEU A 272 16.50 0.39 -25.74
C LEU A 272 17.36 0.23 -27.00
N LEU A 273 18.52 0.90 -27.04
CA LEU A 273 19.42 0.91 -28.20
C LEU A 273 20.23 -0.41 -28.30
N PRO A 274 20.53 -0.89 -29.52
CA PRO A 274 21.06 -2.21 -29.77
C PRO A 274 22.45 -2.45 -29.17
N ASP A 275 22.83 -3.72 -29.04
CA ASP A 275 24.11 -4.19 -28.51
C ASP A 275 25.34 -3.63 -29.26
N LEU A 276 25.19 -3.33 -30.55
CA LEU A 276 26.18 -2.65 -31.39
C LEU A 276 26.55 -1.23 -30.88
N ALA A 277 25.61 -0.56 -30.19
CA ALA A 277 25.85 0.71 -29.51
C ALA A 277 26.11 0.51 -28.01
N PHE A 278 25.35 -0.40 -27.37
CA PHE A 278 25.38 -0.66 -25.93
C PHE A 278 25.67 -2.14 -25.64
N PRO A 279 26.94 -2.57 -25.70
CA PRO A 279 27.29 -3.96 -25.43
C PRO A 279 27.02 -4.31 -23.95
N TYR A 280 26.80 -5.59 -23.66
CA TYR A 280 26.44 -6.10 -22.32
C TYR A 280 27.17 -5.45 -21.14
N PRO A 281 28.49 -5.20 -21.15
CA PRO A 281 29.17 -4.54 -20.02
C PRO A 281 28.66 -3.12 -19.71
N ALA A 282 28.23 -2.35 -20.71
CA ALA A 282 27.60 -1.04 -20.51
C ALA A 282 26.21 -1.20 -19.87
N VAL A 283 25.36 -2.05 -20.46
CA VAL A 283 24.00 -2.32 -19.97
C VAL A 283 24.00 -2.85 -18.53
N ARG A 284 24.95 -3.73 -18.21
CA ARG A 284 25.20 -4.24 -16.86
C ARG A 284 25.62 -3.14 -15.90
N THR A 285 26.54 -2.26 -16.31
CA THR A 285 27.04 -1.17 -15.46
C THR A 285 25.91 -0.18 -15.14
N PHE A 286 25.10 0.17 -16.14
CA PHE A 286 23.91 1.00 -15.96
C PHE A 286 22.90 0.33 -15.00
N MET A 287 22.47 -0.90 -15.28
CA MET A 287 21.49 -1.63 -14.48
C MET A 287 21.87 -1.73 -12.99
N LEU A 288 23.15 -1.99 -12.69
CA LEU A 288 23.60 -2.08 -11.30
C LEU A 288 23.76 -0.69 -10.65
N GLY A 289 24.23 0.31 -11.39
CA GLY A 289 24.32 1.69 -10.91
C GLY A 289 22.97 2.34 -10.61
N THR A 290 21.93 2.03 -11.40
CA THR A 290 20.56 2.46 -11.10
C THR A 290 19.99 1.75 -9.88
N PHE A 291 20.29 0.45 -9.67
CA PHE A 291 19.91 -0.26 -8.46
C PHE A 291 20.57 0.32 -7.19
N ASP A 292 21.88 0.62 -7.25
CA ASP A 292 22.58 1.30 -6.15
C ASP A 292 21.91 2.65 -5.84
N TYR A 293 21.68 3.48 -6.86
CA TYR A 293 21.01 4.78 -6.71
C TYR A 293 19.62 4.66 -6.07
N PHE A 294 18.76 3.76 -6.57
CA PHE A 294 17.41 3.59 -6.01
C PHE A 294 17.43 3.12 -4.54
N LEU A 295 18.40 2.28 -4.17
CA LEU A 295 18.59 1.78 -2.80
C LEU A 295 19.25 2.80 -1.86
N SER A 296 20.00 3.78 -2.36
CA SER A 296 20.69 4.77 -1.51
C SER A 296 20.06 6.17 -1.51
N ALA A 297 19.35 6.58 -2.57
CA ALA A 297 18.98 7.97 -2.77
C ALA A 297 17.86 8.46 -1.83
N THR A 298 18.21 9.42 -0.98
CA THR A 298 17.30 10.09 -0.04
C THR A 298 17.51 11.60 -0.07
N ASP A 299 16.43 12.37 0.07
CA ASP A 299 16.49 13.84 0.22
C ASP A 299 15.42 14.30 1.23
N GLU A 300 15.82 14.99 2.30
CA GLU A 300 14.91 15.42 3.37
C GLU A 300 13.83 16.40 2.89
N SER A 301 14.07 17.15 1.81
CA SER A 301 13.17 18.16 1.28
C SER A 301 12.17 17.59 0.26
N VAL A 302 12.55 16.62 -0.57
CA VAL A 302 11.69 16.11 -1.68
C VAL A 302 11.41 14.61 -1.67
N GLY A 303 12.11 13.82 -0.85
CA GLY A 303 11.89 12.37 -0.74
C GLY A 303 10.66 11.98 0.09
N TYR A 304 10.22 10.73 -0.03
CA TYR A 304 9.00 10.23 0.61
C TYR A 304 9.22 9.87 2.10
N PRO A 305 8.60 10.56 3.08
CA PRO A 305 9.00 10.41 4.49
C PRO A 305 8.71 9.05 5.11
N ALA A 306 7.61 8.41 4.71
CA ALA A 306 7.24 7.09 5.23
C ALA A 306 8.18 5.96 4.77
N ASP A 307 9.09 6.25 3.82
CA ASP A 307 10.17 5.39 3.36
C ASP A 307 11.53 6.08 3.58
N ALA A 308 11.73 6.65 4.78
CA ALA A 308 12.98 7.29 5.21
C ALA A 308 13.51 8.39 4.25
N ASN A 309 12.61 9.23 3.72
CA ASN A 309 12.90 10.28 2.73
C ASN A 309 13.53 9.75 1.42
N ARG A 310 13.24 8.50 1.03
CA ARG A 310 13.73 7.89 -0.22
C ARG A 310 13.10 8.48 -1.46
N LEU A 311 13.90 8.67 -2.51
CA LEU A 311 13.45 9.21 -3.79
C LEU A 311 12.58 8.21 -4.58
N ILE A 312 12.93 6.92 -4.63
CA ILE A 312 12.23 5.91 -5.43
C ILE A 312 11.83 4.71 -4.55
N GLN A 313 10.55 4.34 -4.54
CA GLN A 313 10.03 3.25 -3.71
C GLN A 313 10.21 1.88 -4.34
N GLY A 314 10.06 1.76 -5.67
CA GLY A 314 10.24 0.53 -6.42
C GLY A 314 10.47 0.79 -7.90
N TRP A 315 10.94 -0.22 -8.64
CA TRP A 315 11.32 -0.08 -10.04
C TRP A 315 11.14 -1.37 -10.83
N SER A 316 10.83 -1.22 -12.11
CA SER A 316 10.69 -2.30 -13.07
C SER A 316 11.68 -2.13 -14.21
N TRP A 317 12.52 -3.14 -14.45
CA TRP A 317 13.51 -3.15 -15.52
C TRP A 317 12.88 -3.57 -16.85
N PHE A 318 13.14 -2.79 -17.90
CA PHE A 318 12.83 -3.12 -19.28
C PHE A 318 14.02 -3.88 -19.91
N SER A 319 13.92 -5.18 -20.17
CA SER A 319 12.75 -6.04 -20.00
C SER A 319 13.11 -7.46 -19.57
N LEU A 320 12.09 -8.26 -19.23
CA LEU A 320 12.27 -9.69 -19.13
C LEU A 320 12.67 -10.30 -20.49
N ASN A 321 11.87 -10.03 -21.53
CA ASN A 321 11.77 -10.87 -22.74
C ASN A 321 11.34 -10.14 -24.04
N TYR A 322 11.58 -8.84 -24.20
CA TYR A 322 11.23 -8.13 -25.46
C TYR A 322 12.01 -8.72 -26.65
N PRO A 323 11.48 -8.76 -27.88
CA PRO A 323 12.24 -9.23 -29.04
C PRO A 323 13.61 -8.52 -29.17
N PRO A 324 14.73 -9.26 -29.29
CA PRO A 324 16.05 -8.66 -29.45
C PRO A 324 16.17 -7.93 -30.79
N PHE A 325 17.02 -6.91 -30.86
CA PHE A 325 17.20 -6.13 -32.09
C PHE A 325 17.66 -6.98 -33.29
N ASP A 326 16.87 -6.98 -34.37
CA ASP A 326 17.21 -7.57 -35.66
C ASP A 326 17.61 -6.49 -36.68
N PRO A 327 18.86 -6.49 -37.20
CA PRO A 327 19.32 -5.51 -38.18
C PRO A 327 18.64 -5.62 -39.56
N ASN A 328 17.88 -6.69 -39.84
CA ASN A 328 17.16 -6.86 -41.11
C ASN A 328 15.79 -6.16 -41.09
N THR A 329 15.10 -6.17 -39.95
CA THR A 329 13.81 -5.48 -39.75
C THR A 329 13.92 -4.13 -39.03
N LEU A 330 15.07 -3.83 -38.41
CA LEU A 330 15.30 -2.66 -37.55
C LEU A 330 14.34 -2.59 -36.34
N PHE A 331 13.83 -3.75 -35.93
CA PHE A 331 12.90 -3.91 -34.81
C PHE A 331 13.56 -4.68 -33.65
N GLY A 332 13.08 -4.44 -32.43
CA GLY A 332 13.59 -5.07 -31.20
C GLY A 332 14.50 -4.16 -30.38
N HIS A 333 14.74 -4.57 -29.14
CA HIS A 333 15.47 -3.79 -28.13
C HIS A 333 16.58 -4.61 -27.44
N ASN A 334 17.28 -3.96 -26.52
CA ASN A 334 18.36 -4.51 -25.71
C ASN A 334 17.89 -4.64 -24.24
N GLY A 335 18.75 -5.15 -23.35
CA GLY A 335 18.45 -5.21 -21.92
C GLY A 335 17.61 -6.41 -21.44
N ASN A 336 17.44 -7.47 -22.24
CA ASN A 336 16.68 -8.65 -21.82
C ASN A 336 17.33 -9.42 -20.65
N LEU A 337 16.50 -9.90 -19.71
CA LEU A 337 16.91 -10.83 -18.66
C LEU A 337 16.87 -12.30 -19.12
N VAL A 338 15.99 -12.66 -20.07
CA VAL A 338 15.92 -13.99 -20.70
C VAL A 338 15.87 -13.90 -22.23
N GLU A 339 16.35 -14.93 -22.93
CA GLU A 339 16.12 -15.05 -24.37
C GLU A 339 14.65 -15.41 -24.62
N PRO A 340 13.89 -14.62 -25.41
CA PRO A 340 12.43 -14.73 -25.44
C PRO A 340 11.87 -16.09 -25.89
N ASN A 341 12.54 -16.78 -26.81
CA ASN A 341 12.01 -17.98 -27.46
C ASN A 341 12.33 -19.28 -26.70
N SER A 342 13.49 -19.34 -26.05
CA SER A 342 13.97 -20.52 -25.29
C SER A 342 13.82 -20.38 -23.78
N GLY A 343 13.55 -19.16 -23.28
CA GLY A 343 13.49 -18.86 -21.85
C GLY A 343 14.83 -18.97 -21.12
N LEU A 344 15.94 -19.06 -21.84
CA LEU A 344 17.28 -19.15 -21.26
C LEU A 344 17.64 -17.82 -20.59
N ILE A 345 17.91 -17.87 -19.28
CA ILE A 345 18.37 -16.70 -18.51
C ILE A 345 19.71 -16.22 -19.07
N LEU A 346 19.77 -14.95 -19.46
CA LEU A 346 20.94 -14.30 -20.06
C LEU A 346 21.97 -13.89 -19.00
N GLU A 347 23.11 -13.35 -19.42
CA GLU A 347 24.14 -12.85 -18.50
C GLU A 347 23.60 -11.71 -17.62
N LEU A 348 22.87 -10.75 -18.21
CA LEU A 348 22.19 -9.69 -17.49
C LEU A 348 21.14 -10.22 -16.50
N GLY A 349 20.39 -11.27 -16.87
CA GLY A 349 19.45 -11.95 -15.97
C GLY A 349 20.12 -12.63 -14.77
N ARG A 350 21.34 -13.14 -14.93
CA ARG A 350 22.16 -13.67 -13.82
C ARG A 350 22.68 -12.57 -12.92
N ASP A 351 23.12 -11.44 -13.47
CA ASP A 351 23.53 -10.26 -12.70
C ASP A 351 22.38 -9.67 -11.88
N TYR A 352 21.20 -9.51 -12.51
CA TYR A 352 19.95 -9.12 -11.84
C TYR A 352 19.65 -10.08 -10.67
N SER A 353 19.59 -11.38 -10.95
CA SER A 353 19.29 -12.42 -9.95
C SER A 353 20.24 -12.38 -8.75
N ALA A 354 21.56 -12.26 -9.01
CA ALA A 354 22.59 -12.19 -7.98
C ALA A 354 22.50 -10.90 -7.15
N TYR A 355 22.21 -9.75 -7.79
CA TYR A 355 22.06 -8.49 -7.08
C TYR A 355 20.82 -8.52 -6.17
N VAL A 356 19.65 -8.94 -6.67
CA VAL A 356 18.42 -8.98 -5.86
C VAL A 356 18.53 -10.01 -4.72
N ALA A 357 19.19 -11.15 -4.94
CA ALA A 357 19.50 -12.09 -3.87
C ALA A 357 20.36 -11.47 -2.75
N ALA A 358 21.32 -10.60 -3.10
CA ALA A 358 22.13 -9.88 -2.11
C ALA A 358 21.33 -8.81 -1.31
N GLN A 359 20.16 -8.39 -1.80
CA GLN A 359 19.25 -7.47 -1.11
C GLN A 359 18.21 -8.17 -0.23
N GLN A 360 18.21 -9.51 -0.14
CA GLN A 360 17.29 -10.26 0.71
C GLN A 360 17.69 -10.14 2.20
N VAL A 361 16.97 -9.27 2.91
CA VAL A 361 17.00 -9.22 4.38
C VAL A 361 16.21 -10.42 4.92
N ASN A 362 16.75 -11.13 5.91
CA ASN A 362 16.05 -12.23 6.60
C ASN A 362 15.00 -11.67 7.59
N ASP A 363 14.06 -10.91 7.04
CA ASP A 363 13.05 -10.18 7.78
C ASP A 363 11.87 -11.08 8.14
N GLN A 364 11.51 -11.08 9.41
CA GLN A 364 10.45 -11.94 9.92
C GLN A 364 9.36 -11.12 10.58
N LEU A 365 8.12 -11.30 10.14
CA LEU A 365 6.95 -10.92 10.91
C LEU A 365 6.72 -11.98 11.99
N ARG A 366 6.39 -11.59 13.23
CA ARG A 366 6.07 -12.53 14.31
C ARG A 366 4.98 -11.99 15.21
N LEU A 367 3.73 -12.34 14.92
CA LEU A 367 2.59 -11.89 15.72
C LEU A 367 2.41 -12.72 17.00
N SER A 368 1.99 -12.09 18.10
CA SER A 368 1.43 -12.77 19.28
C SER A 368 0.31 -11.93 19.92
N VAL A 369 -0.61 -12.57 20.63
CA VAL A 369 -1.71 -11.88 21.34
C VAL A 369 -1.64 -12.19 22.82
N ASP A 370 -1.40 -11.18 23.64
CA ASP A 370 -1.35 -11.30 25.10
C ASP A 370 -2.49 -10.48 25.72
N ASP A 371 -2.64 -10.48 27.06
CA ASP A 371 -3.76 -9.87 27.79
C ASP A 371 -5.18 -10.30 27.32
N TRP A 372 -5.29 -11.45 26.65
CA TRP A 372 -6.53 -11.97 26.06
C TRP A 372 -7.64 -12.19 27.09
N GLN A 373 -8.77 -11.50 26.93
CA GLN A 373 -9.92 -11.54 27.83
C GLN A 373 -11.25 -11.46 27.07
N VAL A 374 -12.13 -12.43 27.32
CA VAL A 374 -13.53 -12.44 26.86
C VAL A 374 -14.48 -12.11 28.02
N THR A 375 -15.28 -11.06 27.87
CA THR A 375 -16.21 -10.54 28.89
C THR A 375 -17.61 -10.34 28.32
N PRO A 376 -18.68 -10.90 28.92
CA PRO A 376 -18.66 -11.81 30.07
C PRO A 376 -18.18 -13.23 29.70
N SER A 377 -17.45 -13.88 30.60
CA SER A 377 -17.02 -15.29 30.44
C SER A 377 -18.08 -16.30 30.89
N VAL A 378 -19.15 -15.83 31.56
CA VAL A 378 -20.32 -16.62 31.95
C VAL A 378 -21.57 -15.83 31.61
N ILE A 379 -22.53 -16.47 30.93
CA ILE A 379 -23.81 -15.85 30.52
C ILE A 379 -24.94 -16.62 31.17
N LEU A 380 -25.90 -15.90 31.74
CA LEU A 380 -27.17 -16.45 32.23
C LEU A 380 -28.27 -16.09 31.22
N LEU A 381 -28.93 -17.09 30.66
CA LEU A 381 -30.12 -16.92 29.83
C LEU A 381 -31.35 -17.09 30.74
N GLY A 382 -32.05 -15.99 30.99
CA GLY A 382 -33.30 -16.00 31.75
C GLY A 382 -34.42 -16.69 30.97
N ALA A 383 -35.30 -17.39 31.66
CA ALA A 383 -36.51 -17.93 31.05
C ALA A 383 -37.46 -16.80 30.65
N GLY A 384 -38.09 -16.90 29.48
CA GLY A 384 -39.25 -16.05 29.16
C GLY A 384 -40.43 -16.44 30.05
N ASP A 385 -41.13 -15.47 30.63
CA ASP A 385 -42.26 -15.72 31.54
C ASP A 385 -43.41 -16.46 30.82
N GLU A 386 -43.52 -17.78 31.02
CA GLU A 386 -44.78 -18.48 30.78
C GLU A 386 -45.81 -18.02 31.84
N ALA A 387 -46.84 -17.32 31.38
CA ALA A 387 -47.80 -16.65 32.24
C ALA A 387 -48.75 -17.62 32.97
N GLY A 388 -48.34 -18.16 34.13
CA GLY A 388 -49.21 -19.04 34.92
C GLY A 388 -48.67 -19.61 36.24
N GLY A 389 -48.34 -18.79 37.25
CA GLY A 389 -47.97 -19.31 38.58
C GLY A 389 -48.01 -18.30 39.74
N THR A 390 -49.03 -18.39 40.60
CA THR A 390 -49.19 -17.46 41.75
C THR A 390 -48.51 -17.97 43.03
N ILE A 391 -47.28 -17.52 43.31
CA ILE A 391 -46.65 -17.61 44.64
C ILE A 391 -45.97 -16.28 44.99
N PRO A 392 -46.31 -15.61 46.11
CA PRO A 392 -45.68 -14.33 46.49
C PRO A 392 -44.42 -14.54 47.34
N ALA A 393 -43.26 -14.19 46.80
CA ALA A 393 -42.01 -13.98 47.55
C ALA A 393 -41.19 -12.85 46.89
N PRO A 394 -40.45 -12.03 47.65
CA PRO A 394 -39.75 -10.86 47.11
C PRO A 394 -38.46 -11.27 46.38
N ARG A 395 -38.57 -11.62 45.10
CA ARG A 395 -37.40 -11.65 44.20
C ARG A 395 -36.94 -10.21 43.92
N ALA A 396 -35.62 -9.99 43.96
CA ALA A 396 -35.01 -8.81 43.38
C ALA A 396 -35.32 -8.75 41.87
N PRO A 397 -35.31 -7.56 41.22
CA PRO A 397 -35.66 -7.46 39.81
C PRO A 397 -34.67 -8.24 38.94
N LEU A 398 -35.09 -9.38 38.40
CA LEU A 398 -34.40 -10.01 37.28
C LEU A 398 -34.59 -9.12 36.05
N LEU A 399 -33.50 -8.86 35.34
CA LEU A 399 -33.53 -8.20 34.04
C LEU A 399 -33.99 -9.22 32.99
N THR A 400 -35.25 -9.14 32.59
CA THR A 400 -35.83 -9.90 31.47
C THR A 400 -35.31 -9.36 30.14
N ALA A 401 -34.02 -9.57 29.89
CA ALA A 401 -33.37 -9.25 28.62
C ALA A 401 -33.69 -10.33 27.58
N THR A 402 -34.61 -10.02 26.65
CA THR A 402 -34.82 -10.78 25.41
C THR A 402 -33.69 -10.57 24.38
N THR A 403 -32.57 -10.01 24.80
CA THR A 403 -31.35 -9.80 24.03
C THR A 403 -30.17 -10.44 24.73
N THR A 404 -29.31 -11.12 23.97
CA THR A 404 -28.05 -11.65 24.50
C THR A 404 -27.15 -10.48 24.99
N PRO A 405 -26.26 -10.70 25.97
CA PRO A 405 -25.28 -9.68 26.35
C PRO A 405 -24.26 -9.49 25.22
N THR A 406 -23.77 -8.25 25.06
CA THR A 406 -22.63 -7.98 24.18
C THR A 406 -21.37 -8.62 24.76
N ILE A 407 -20.79 -9.56 24.03
CA ILE A 407 -19.51 -10.18 24.33
C ILE A 407 -18.41 -9.25 23.80
N THR A 408 -17.64 -8.69 24.72
CA THR A 408 -16.47 -7.87 24.43
C THR A 408 -15.21 -8.71 24.56
N VAL A 409 -14.38 -8.69 23.54
CA VAL A 409 -13.13 -9.44 23.42
C VAL A 409 -11.98 -8.46 23.34
N ARG A 410 -11.01 -8.58 24.25
CA ARG A 410 -9.87 -7.66 24.36
C ARG A 410 -8.55 -8.41 24.41
N GLY A 411 -7.49 -7.71 24.04
CA GLY A 411 -6.11 -8.17 24.20
C GLY A 411 -5.13 -7.16 23.62
N THR A 412 -3.85 -7.48 23.75
CA THR A 412 -2.74 -6.72 23.17
C THR A 412 -2.14 -7.54 22.03
N LEU A 413 -2.15 -7.01 20.81
CA LEU A 413 -1.47 -7.61 19.67
C LEU A 413 -0.03 -7.08 19.60
N HIS A 414 0.94 -7.99 19.56
CA HIS A 414 2.36 -7.69 19.48
C HIS A 414 2.93 -8.13 18.13
N ASN A 415 3.90 -7.38 17.61
CA ASN A 415 4.78 -7.81 16.54
C ASN A 415 6.21 -7.97 17.07
N ASN A 416 6.55 -9.18 17.49
CA ASN A 416 7.89 -9.56 17.97
C ASN A 416 8.87 -9.88 16.83
N GLY A 417 8.58 -9.36 15.62
CA GLY A 417 9.37 -9.54 14.41
C GLY A 417 10.37 -8.41 14.17
N THR A 418 11.14 -8.55 13.09
CA THR A 418 11.98 -7.48 12.52
C THR A 418 11.26 -6.73 11.39
N ALA A 419 10.20 -7.32 10.83
CA ALA A 419 9.40 -6.74 9.76
C ALA A 419 8.05 -6.19 10.27
N ASP A 420 7.61 -5.08 9.69
CA ASP A 420 6.30 -4.48 9.97
C ASP A 420 5.15 -5.38 9.48
N GLY A 421 4.13 -5.57 10.32
CA GLY A 421 2.87 -6.20 9.94
C GLY A 421 2.00 -5.20 9.18
N CYS A 422 1.36 -5.63 8.10
CA CYS A 422 0.64 -4.77 7.17
C CYS A 422 -0.75 -5.32 6.84
N ARG A 423 -1.75 -4.41 6.81
CA ARG A 423 -3.16 -4.74 6.55
C ARG A 423 -3.62 -5.92 7.42
N LEU A 424 -3.33 -5.84 8.72
CA LEU A 424 -3.60 -6.94 9.65
C LEU A 424 -5.11 -7.13 9.77
N THR A 425 -5.52 -8.39 9.67
CA THR A 425 -6.90 -8.83 9.78
C THR A 425 -7.07 -9.57 11.09
N LEU A 426 -7.97 -9.08 11.93
CA LEU A 426 -8.42 -9.77 13.14
C LEU A 426 -9.79 -10.39 12.82
N LYS A 427 -9.88 -11.72 12.85
CA LYS A 427 -11.12 -12.46 12.66
C LYS A 427 -11.58 -13.04 13.98
N LEU A 428 -12.76 -12.65 14.44
CA LEU A 428 -13.39 -13.24 15.60
C LEU A 428 -14.35 -14.34 15.14
N TRP A 429 -14.08 -15.56 15.57
CA TRP A 429 -14.90 -16.74 15.33
C TRP A 429 -15.62 -17.16 16.60
N HIS A 430 -16.89 -17.53 16.48
CA HIS A 430 -17.66 -18.21 17.52
C HIS A 430 -17.75 -19.70 17.17
N ARG A 431 -17.57 -20.58 18.13
CA ARG A 431 -17.96 -21.99 18.03
C ARG A 431 -19.13 -22.24 18.97
N SER A 432 -20.26 -22.70 18.43
CA SER A 432 -21.41 -23.11 19.22
C SER A 432 -21.20 -24.45 19.92
N ALA A 433 -22.03 -24.77 20.91
CA ALA A 433 -21.89 -25.99 21.73
C ALA A 433 -22.09 -27.31 20.94
N ASP A 434 -22.55 -27.24 19.69
CA ASP A 434 -22.59 -28.32 18.70
C ASP A 434 -21.27 -28.51 17.92
N GLY A 435 -20.27 -27.66 18.17
CA GLY A 435 -18.97 -27.65 17.48
C GLY A 435 -18.91 -26.83 16.20
N LYS A 436 -20.01 -26.20 15.76
CA LYS A 436 -20.05 -25.41 14.52
C LYS A 436 -19.36 -24.05 14.71
N ALA A 437 -18.37 -23.76 13.86
CA ALA A 437 -17.68 -22.46 13.85
C ALA A 437 -18.32 -21.47 12.85
N THR A 438 -18.44 -20.20 13.23
CA THR A 438 -18.95 -19.09 12.42
C THR A 438 -18.09 -17.83 12.62
N LEU A 439 -17.85 -17.08 11.55
CA LEU A 439 -17.19 -15.78 11.64
C LEU A 439 -18.21 -14.76 12.16
N VAL A 440 -17.92 -14.09 13.27
CA VAL A 440 -18.85 -13.17 13.94
C VAL A 440 -18.39 -11.71 13.94
N ALA A 441 -17.09 -11.44 13.77
CA ALA A 441 -16.58 -10.11 13.48
C ALA A 441 -15.28 -10.17 12.66
N ARG A 442 -14.99 -9.11 11.91
CA ARG A 442 -13.71 -8.88 11.23
C ARG A 442 -13.31 -7.42 11.38
N GLU A 443 -12.13 -7.17 11.94
CA GLU A 443 -11.52 -5.84 12.01
C GLU A 443 -10.28 -5.78 11.11
N GLN A 444 -9.88 -4.56 10.72
CA GLN A 444 -8.69 -4.28 9.92
C GLN A 444 -7.82 -3.25 10.66
N MET A 445 -6.52 -3.51 10.74
CA MET A 445 -5.51 -2.59 11.26
C MET A 445 -4.52 -2.25 10.13
N ALA A 446 -4.19 -0.97 9.95
CA ALA A 446 -3.38 -0.52 8.81
C ALA A 446 -1.95 -1.13 8.83
N GLN A 447 -1.27 -1.00 9.97
CA GLN A 447 0.11 -1.45 10.19
C GLN A 447 0.32 -1.76 11.68
N LEU A 448 1.30 -2.63 11.99
CA LEU A 448 1.87 -2.81 13.32
C LEU A 448 3.39 -2.99 13.17
N ALA A 449 4.14 -1.95 13.53
CA ALA A 449 5.58 -1.89 13.29
C ALA A 449 6.37 -2.99 14.03
N ALA A 450 7.58 -3.29 13.55
CA ALA A 450 8.50 -4.23 14.18
C ALA A 450 8.80 -3.83 15.64
N GLY A 451 8.69 -4.79 16.56
CA GLY A 451 8.82 -4.57 18.00
C GLY A 451 7.65 -3.82 18.67
N ALA A 452 6.61 -3.41 17.93
CA ALA A 452 5.50 -2.65 18.47
C ALA A 452 4.36 -3.54 19.02
N SER A 453 3.49 -2.94 19.83
CA SER A 453 2.31 -3.57 20.40
C SER A 453 1.12 -2.62 20.41
N GLN A 454 -0.08 -3.11 20.06
CA GLN A 454 -1.30 -2.32 20.02
C GLN A 454 -2.49 -3.08 20.66
N PRO A 455 -3.24 -2.48 21.59
CA PRO A 455 -4.45 -3.08 22.13
C PRO A 455 -5.62 -3.06 21.13
N PHE A 456 -6.46 -4.09 21.18
CA PHE A 456 -7.71 -4.19 20.41
C PHE A 456 -8.90 -4.50 21.33
N ALA A 457 -10.12 -4.21 20.86
CA ALA A 457 -11.36 -4.44 21.60
C ALA A 457 -12.55 -4.70 20.67
N ILE A 458 -12.76 -5.96 20.29
CA ILE A 458 -13.84 -6.39 19.39
C ILE A 458 -15.12 -6.57 20.21
N ALA A 459 -16.23 -5.95 19.79
CA ALA A 459 -17.54 -6.13 20.41
C ALA A 459 -18.47 -6.92 19.48
N TRP A 460 -19.05 -8.01 19.99
CA TRP A 460 -19.98 -8.87 19.26
C TRP A 460 -21.22 -9.15 20.12
N GLN A 461 -22.41 -9.04 19.53
CA GLN A 461 -23.66 -9.44 20.17
C GLN A 461 -24.28 -10.61 19.36
N PRO A 462 -24.37 -11.84 19.93
CA PRO A 462 -25.05 -12.95 19.27
C PRO A 462 -26.53 -12.66 19.05
N ALA A 463 -27.10 -13.11 17.94
CA ALA A 463 -28.57 -13.10 17.78
C ALA A 463 -29.23 -14.04 18.81
N GLU A 464 -28.67 -15.24 18.98
CA GLU A 464 -29.08 -16.26 19.94
C GLU A 464 -27.86 -16.97 20.53
N LEU A 465 -28.01 -17.55 21.72
CA LEU A 465 -27.07 -18.51 22.31
C LEU A 465 -27.88 -19.68 22.88
N SER A 466 -27.37 -20.89 22.68
CA SER A 466 -27.88 -22.09 23.36
C SER A 466 -27.30 -22.20 24.78
N GLY A 467 -27.89 -23.02 25.65
CA GLY A 467 -27.19 -23.48 26.84
C GLY A 467 -26.00 -24.39 26.47
N GLY A 468 -24.87 -24.26 27.16
CA GLY A 468 -23.69 -25.09 26.95
C GLY A 468 -22.36 -24.35 27.01
N LEU A 469 -21.32 -25.01 26.49
CA LEU A 469 -19.96 -24.47 26.40
C LEU A 469 -19.74 -23.92 24.99
N HIS A 470 -19.41 -22.64 24.89
CA HIS A 470 -19.11 -21.98 23.63
C HIS A 470 -17.63 -21.58 23.60
N GLU A 471 -17.03 -21.55 22.42
CA GLU A 471 -15.65 -21.09 22.23
C GLU A 471 -15.65 -19.79 21.44
N VAL A 472 -14.80 -18.85 21.83
CA VAL A 472 -14.50 -17.64 21.07
C VAL A 472 -13.03 -17.71 20.69
N LEU A 473 -12.77 -17.66 19.39
CA LEU A 473 -11.43 -17.76 18.82
C LEU A 473 -11.10 -16.45 18.09
N LEU A 474 -9.93 -15.90 18.35
CA LEU A 474 -9.32 -14.87 17.51
C LEU A 474 -8.28 -15.54 16.62
N GLU A 475 -8.42 -15.32 15.32
CA GLU A 475 -7.40 -15.58 14.31
C GLU A 475 -6.85 -14.21 13.87
N VAL A 476 -5.56 -13.95 14.08
CA VAL A 476 -4.88 -12.76 13.54
C VAL A 476 -3.95 -13.18 12.42
N GLY A 477 -4.00 -12.48 11.29
CA GLY A 477 -3.01 -12.60 10.22
C GLY A 477 -2.72 -11.25 9.56
N ALA A 478 -1.62 -11.15 8.83
CA ALA A 478 -1.26 -9.95 8.07
C ALA A 478 -1.09 -10.28 6.59
N ASP A 479 -1.49 -9.37 5.69
CA ASP A 479 -1.28 -9.53 4.24
C ASP A 479 0.14 -9.08 3.85
N ASN A 480 1.09 -9.79 4.45
CA ASN A 480 2.54 -9.65 4.28
C ASN A 480 3.12 -10.68 3.29
N ALA A 481 2.36 -11.71 2.91
CA ALA A 481 2.77 -12.69 1.90
C ALA A 481 3.04 -11.99 0.54
N ALA A 482 2.19 -11.01 0.19
CA ALA A 482 2.39 -10.14 -0.97
C ALA A 482 3.67 -9.27 -0.89
N LEU A 483 4.33 -9.19 0.27
CA LEU A 483 5.52 -8.36 0.53
C LEU A 483 6.82 -9.20 0.57
N GLY A 484 6.74 -10.49 0.19
CA GLY A 484 7.87 -11.43 0.24
C GLY A 484 8.24 -11.92 1.64
N LEU A 485 7.45 -11.58 2.66
CA LEU A 485 7.66 -11.96 4.05
C LEU A 485 6.89 -13.24 4.37
N ALA A 486 7.45 -14.08 5.25
CA ALA A 486 6.75 -15.26 5.75
C ALA A 486 5.42 -14.85 6.43
N ALA A 487 4.33 -15.53 6.09
CA ALA A 487 3.04 -15.30 6.71
C ALA A 487 3.11 -15.66 8.20
N ALA A 488 2.76 -14.72 9.07
CA ALA A 488 2.64 -14.93 10.50
C ALA A 488 1.17 -14.83 10.91
N THR A 489 0.70 -15.82 11.66
CA THR A 489 -0.60 -15.80 12.33
C THR A 489 -0.42 -15.89 13.85
N ALA A 490 -1.40 -15.36 14.58
CA ALA A 490 -1.46 -15.48 16.03
C ALA A 490 -2.89 -15.83 16.45
N ASP A 491 -3.05 -17.04 17.00
CA ASP A 491 -4.36 -17.57 17.38
C ASP A 491 -4.54 -17.59 18.90
N ARG A 492 -5.76 -17.33 19.36
CA ARG A 492 -6.19 -17.48 20.76
C ARG A 492 -7.61 -18.04 20.83
N GLU A 493 -7.87 -18.84 21.86
CA GLU A 493 -9.19 -19.38 22.19
C GLU A 493 -9.51 -19.07 23.67
N GLN A 494 -10.74 -18.69 23.98
CA GLN A 494 -11.29 -18.74 25.33
C GLN A 494 -12.72 -19.28 25.31
N LYS A 495 -13.08 -20.00 26.38
CA LYS A 495 -14.41 -20.61 26.54
C LYS A 495 -15.34 -19.70 27.34
N ILE A 496 -16.57 -19.59 26.87
CA ILE A 496 -17.71 -18.96 27.56
C ILE A 496 -18.64 -20.09 28.01
N LEU A 497 -19.08 -20.04 29.27
CA LEU A 497 -20.13 -20.92 29.77
C LEU A 497 -21.48 -20.21 29.70
N VAL A 498 -22.44 -20.76 28.94
CA VAL A 498 -23.80 -20.25 28.84
C VAL A 498 -24.73 -21.18 29.63
N LEU A 499 -25.38 -20.63 30.65
CA LEU A 499 -26.29 -21.37 31.53
C LEU A 499 -27.74 -20.98 31.25
N THR A 500 -28.57 -21.99 31.04
CA THR A 500 -30.04 -21.90 31.10
C THR A 500 -30.51 -22.17 32.54
N GLU A 501 -31.72 -21.74 32.90
CA GLU A 501 -32.22 -21.80 34.30
C GLU A 501 -32.32 -23.21 34.90
N GLU A 502 -32.33 -24.28 34.09
CA GLU A 502 -32.31 -25.68 34.57
C GLU A 502 -31.09 -26.02 35.45
N ALA A 503 -29.99 -25.27 35.33
CA ALA A 503 -28.74 -25.52 36.06
C ALA A 503 -28.74 -25.07 37.54
N ALA A 504 -29.83 -24.48 38.05
CA ALA A 504 -29.89 -23.74 39.32
C ALA A 504 -29.60 -24.54 40.62
N TYR A 505 -29.27 -25.84 40.55
CA TYR A 505 -29.02 -26.71 41.71
C TYR A 505 -27.61 -27.31 41.80
N PHE A 506 -26.69 -27.01 40.88
CA PHE A 506 -25.30 -27.50 40.96
C PHE A 506 -24.37 -26.50 41.65
N GLY A 507 -23.95 -26.84 42.88
CA GLY A 507 -22.93 -26.09 43.60
C GLY A 507 -21.54 -26.25 42.98
N PHE A 508 -20.95 -25.15 42.51
CA PHE A 508 -19.60 -25.15 41.94
C PHE A 508 -18.53 -25.44 43.01
N LEU A 509 -17.72 -26.47 42.78
CA LEU A 509 -16.37 -26.56 43.35
C LEU A 509 -15.40 -25.90 42.36
N PRO A 510 -14.54 -24.96 42.79
CA PRO A 510 -13.57 -24.32 41.90
C PRO A 510 -12.48 -25.31 41.49
N LEU A 511 -12.37 -25.56 40.19
CA LEU A 511 -11.32 -26.40 39.61
C LEU A 511 -10.00 -25.62 39.60
N ILE A 512 -9.16 -25.86 40.61
CA ILE A 512 -7.81 -25.27 40.68
C ILE A 512 -6.97 -25.84 39.53
N GLN A 513 -6.67 -25.00 38.53
CA GLN A 513 -5.77 -25.37 37.44
C GLN A 513 -4.34 -25.50 37.97
N SER A 514 -3.80 -26.73 37.97
CA SER A 514 -2.37 -26.96 38.17
C SER A 514 -1.61 -26.64 36.89
N THR A 515 -0.77 -25.62 36.91
CA THR A 515 0.13 -25.30 35.80
C THR A 515 1.17 -26.41 35.61
N SER A 516 1.02 -27.20 34.55
CA SER A 516 2.02 -28.16 34.09
C SER A 516 2.63 -27.67 32.78
N ALA A 517 3.84 -27.13 32.86
CA ALA A 517 4.60 -26.76 31.67
C ALA A 517 5.04 -28.02 30.93
N VAL A 518 4.58 -28.20 29.69
CA VAL A 518 5.08 -29.24 28.78
C VAL A 518 6.21 -28.62 27.96
N ALA A 519 7.40 -29.20 28.07
CA ALA A 519 8.56 -28.73 27.30
C ALA A 519 8.43 -29.09 25.82
N ALA A 520 8.84 -28.19 24.94
CA ALA A 520 8.95 -28.47 23.51
C ALA A 520 10.14 -29.39 23.22
N THR A 521 9.94 -30.42 22.39
CA THR A 521 11.04 -31.22 21.82
C THR A 521 10.75 -31.59 20.37
N ARG A 522 11.61 -31.08 19.47
CA ARG A 522 11.62 -31.23 18.01
C ARG A 522 10.53 -30.44 17.28
#